data_AF-A0A537THJ8-F1
#
_entry.id   AF-A0A537THJ8-F1
#
_cell.length_a   1.000
_cell.length_b   1.000
_cell.length_c   1.000
_cell.angle_alpha   90.00
_cell.angle_beta   90.00
_cell.angle_gamma   90.00
#
_symmetry.space_group_name_H-M   'P 1'
#
loop_
_entity.id
_entity.type
_entity.pdbx_description
1 polymer ?
#
loop_
_entity_poly.entity_id
_entity_poly.type
_entity_poly.pdbx_seq_one_letter_code
_entity_poly.pdbx_strand_id
1 'polypeptide(L)'
;MACRYSDDEAGSPWRFRLYVDARGDAAQRSALEDVFLGRLGGTAIEHFPWAWKPSELLGVHAVTIELEHAPRRRLLRIQDRVSVRIGRHHSGPETVSCVIPGHEQAGEELVAEQVFVDDDGLRFDVSGTAGYASAFEYHTPPTRSP
;
A
#
# COMPACT_ATOMS: atom_id res chain seq x y z
N MET A 1 2.63 -3.31 -1.12
CA MET A 1 3.02 -3.76 0.23
C MET A 1 1.92 -4.66 0.79
N ALA A 2 2.26 -5.69 1.55
CA ALA A 2 1.29 -6.42 2.39
C ALA A 2 1.64 -6.16 3.87
N CYS A 3 0.64 -5.90 4.70
CA CYS A 3 0.87 -5.54 6.10
C CYS A 3 -0.31 -5.95 6.99
N ARG A 4 -0.01 -6.10 8.27
CA ARG A 4 -0.99 -6.22 9.36
C ARG A 4 -0.47 -5.47 10.58
N TYR A 5 -1.37 -5.07 11.47
CA TYR A 5 -1.04 -4.55 12.79
C TYR A 5 -1.93 -5.22 13.83
N SER A 6 -1.55 -5.13 15.11
CA SER A 6 -2.29 -5.74 16.22
C SER A 6 -2.58 -4.69 17.29
N ASP A 7 -3.83 -4.26 17.43
CA ASP A 7 -4.22 -3.32 18.50
C ASP A 7 -4.23 -3.96 19.89
N ASP A 8 -4.17 -5.29 19.96
CA ASP A 8 -4.05 -6.04 21.21
C ASP A 8 -2.62 -6.02 21.78
N GLU A 9 -1.64 -5.55 20.99
CA GLU A 9 -0.23 -5.44 21.40
C GLU A 9 0.15 -3.96 21.65
N ALA A 10 0.95 -3.72 22.69
CA ALA A 10 1.36 -2.36 23.06
C ALA A 10 2.08 -1.64 21.90
N GLY A 11 1.57 -0.45 21.55
CA GLY A 11 2.10 0.35 20.44
C GLY A 11 1.58 -0.03 19.04
N SER A 12 0.63 -0.97 18.97
CA SER A 12 0.05 -1.49 17.72
C SER A 12 1.11 -1.85 16.67
N PRO A 13 2.01 -2.82 16.95
CA PRO A 13 3.15 -3.10 16.10
C PRO A 13 2.72 -3.57 14.72
N TRP A 14 3.45 -3.10 13.71
CA TRP A 14 3.22 -3.47 12.31
C TRP A 14 4.10 -4.65 11.91
N ARG A 15 3.56 -5.59 11.14
CA ARG A 15 4.36 -6.58 10.40
C ARG A 15 4.07 -6.42 8.93
N PHE A 16 5.11 -6.28 8.11
CA PHE A 16 4.92 -5.92 6.72
C PHE A 16 6.00 -6.48 5.81
N ARG A 17 5.64 -6.65 4.53
CA ARG A 17 6.53 -7.06 3.44
C ARG A 17 6.40 -6.08 2.29
N LEU A 18 7.55 -5.62 1.79
CA LEU A 18 7.61 -4.75 0.61
C LEU A 18 7.81 -5.60 -0.64
N TYR A 19 7.00 -5.32 -1.66
CA TYR A 19 7.18 -5.89 -3.00
C TYR A 19 7.54 -4.75 -3.93
N VAL A 20 8.63 -4.91 -4.67
CA VAL A 20 9.04 -4.03 -5.75
C VAL A 20 8.98 -4.79 -7.06
N ASP A 21 8.65 -4.09 -8.15
CA ASP A 21 8.47 -4.74 -9.44
C ASP A 21 9.79 -5.31 -9.97
N ALA A 22 9.78 -6.58 -10.38
CA ALA A 22 10.94 -7.26 -10.95
C ALA A 22 11.49 -6.59 -12.23
N ARG A 23 10.66 -5.79 -12.93
CA ARG A 23 11.05 -5.03 -14.12
C ARG A 23 11.95 -3.84 -13.81
N GLY A 24 11.92 -3.32 -12.58
CA GLY A 24 12.78 -2.20 -12.19
C GLY A 24 14.24 -2.63 -12.07
N ASP A 25 15.20 -1.77 -12.38
CA ASP A 25 16.61 -2.04 -12.18
C ASP A 25 17.03 -1.98 -10.69
N ALA A 26 18.29 -2.27 -10.39
CA ALA A 26 18.79 -2.28 -9.01
C ALA A 26 18.68 -0.92 -8.32
N ALA A 27 18.96 0.18 -9.04
CA ALA A 27 18.90 1.53 -8.49
C ALA A 27 17.45 1.95 -8.23
N GLN A 28 16.55 1.65 -9.17
CA GLN A 28 15.11 1.90 -9.02
C GLN A 28 14.52 1.13 -7.84
N ARG A 29 14.85 -0.16 -7.70
CA ARG A 29 14.36 -0.98 -6.58
C ARG A 29 14.90 -0.49 -5.23
N SER A 30 16.18 -0.13 -5.16
CA SER A 30 16.78 0.45 -3.95
C SER A 30 16.11 1.77 -3.58
N ALA A 31 15.87 2.64 -4.56
CA ALA A 31 15.22 3.92 -4.32
C ALA A 31 13.78 3.74 -3.80
N LEU A 32 13.01 2.81 -4.37
CA LEU A 32 11.66 2.50 -3.88
C LEU A 32 11.70 1.89 -2.48
N GLU A 33 12.66 1.02 -2.19
CA GLU A 33 12.86 0.50 -0.83
C GLU A 33 13.12 1.64 0.16
N ASP A 34 14.05 2.53 -0.14
CA ASP A 34 14.40 3.63 0.76
C ASP A 34 13.24 4.61 0.97
N VAL A 35 12.43 4.87 -0.06
CA VAL A 35 11.21 5.68 0.04
C VAL A 35 10.16 5.00 0.93
N PHE A 36 9.78 3.75 0.63
CA PHE A 36 8.68 3.08 1.33
C PHE A 36 9.02 2.62 2.74
N LEU A 37 10.32 2.46 3.04
CA LEU A 37 10.81 2.20 4.40
C LEU A 37 11.09 3.49 5.19
N GLY A 38 10.84 4.67 4.59
CA GLY A 38 11.03 5.96 5.26
C GLY A 38 12.50 6.34 5.50
N ARG A 39 13.46 5.65 4.89
CA ARG A 39 14.91 5.90 5.07
C ARG A 39 15.34 7.24 4.49
N LEU A 40 14.62 7.75 3.49
CA LEU A 40 14.84 9.08 2.92
C LEU A 40 14.15 10.21 3.71
N GLY A 41 13.42 9.88 4.78
CA GLY A 41 12.68 10.86 5.57
C GLY A 41 11.51 11.49 4.81
N GLY A 42 11.24 12.76 5.13
CA GLY A 42 10.14 13.54 4.54
C GLY A 42 8.77 13.01 4.94
N THR A 43 7.78 13.25 4.07
CA THR A 43 6.38 12.87 4.32
C THR A 43 6.17 11.36 4.43
N ALA A 44 7.13 10.54 3.97
CA ALA A 44 7.07 9.08 4.18
C ALA A 44 7.05 8.73 5.68
N ILE A 45 7.79 9.46 6.53
CA ILE A 45 7.76 9.26 7.99
C ILE A 45 6.41 9.69 8.57
N GLU A 46 5.78 10.72 8.03
CA GLU A 46 4.49 11.19 8.55
C GLU A 46 3.35 10.25 8.13
N HIS A 47 3.44 9.73 6.91
CA HIS A 47 2.37 8.99 6.27
C HIS A 47 2.41 7.50 6.57
N PHE A 48 3.58 6.86 6.68
CA PHE A 48 3.66 5.40 6.78
C PHE A 48 3.78 4.94 8.23
N PRO A 49 2.74 4.34 8.84
CA PRO A 49 2.77 3.95 10.25
C PRO A 49 3.94 3.03 10.60
N TRP A 50 4.31 2.12 9.69
CA TRP A 50 5.44 1.21 9.89
C TRP A 50 6.81 1.91 9.90
N ALA A 51 6.92 3.16 9.45
CA ALA A 51 8.17 3.93 9.47
C ALA A 51 8.43 4.62 10.82
N TRP A 52 7.39 4.82 11.67
CA TRP A 52 7.52 5.54 12.94
C TRP A 52 6.91 4.84 14.16
N LYS A 53 6.06 3.81 13.97
CA LYS A 53 5.63 2.90 15.03
C LYS A 53 6.57 1.70 15.13
N PRO A 54 6.55 0.96 16.26
CA PRO A 54 7.17 -0.36 16.32
C PRO A 54 6.75 -1.21 15.13
N SER A 55 7.72 -1.77 14.41
CA SER A 55 7.45 -2.52 13.19
C SER A 55 8.49 -3.60 12.93
N GLU A 56 8.06 -4.63 12.20
CA GLU A 56 8.87 -5.75 11.74
C GLU A 56 8.77 -5.83 10.22
N LEU A 57 9.90 -5.59 9.54
CA LEU A 57 10.04 -5.82 8.12
C LEU A 57 10.37 -7.31 7.87
N LEU A 58 9.43 -8.03 7.27
CA LEU A 58 9.57 -9.46 6.96
C LEU A 58 10.39 -9.74 5.69
N GLY A 59 10.74 -8.68 4.96
CA GLY A 59 11.57 -8.75 3.76
C GLY A 59 11.14 -7.80 2.65
N VAL A 60 12.03 -7.65 1.67
CA VAL A 60 11.81 -6.92 0.43
C VAL A 60 12.00 -7.88 -0.74
N HIS A 61 10.99 -8.01 -1.60
CA HIS A 61 11.02 -8.94 -2.73
C HIS A 61 10.85 -8.23 -4.06
N ALA A 62 11.76 -8.50 -5.00
CA ALA A 62 11.60 -8.16 -6.40
C ALA A 62 10.78 -9.26 -7.09
N VAL A 63 9.54 -8.94 -7.48
CA VAL A 63 8.57 -9.91 -8.00
C VAL A 63 7.72 -9.29 -9.11
N THR A 64 7.12 -10.13 -9.96
CA THR A 64 6.17 -9.64 -10.96
C THR A 64 4.94 -9.08 -10.27
N ILE A 65 4.63 -7.81 -10.57
CA ILE A 65 3.43 -7.12 -10.09
C ILE A 65 2.56 -6.83 -11.30
N GLU A 66 1.33 -7.34 -11.26
CA GLU A 66 0.31 -7.09 -12.26
C GLU A 66 -0.72 -6.13 -11.68
N LEU A 67 -0.98 -5.04 -12.38
CA LEU A 67 -1.96 -4.03 -11.99
C LEU A 67 -2.91 -3.80 -13.15
N GLU A 68 -4.20 -4.04 -12.90
CA GLU A 68 -5.28 -3.59 -13.76
C GLU A 68 -6.03 -2.45 -13.05
N HIS A 69 -6.06 -1.29 -13.69
CA HIS A 69 -6.78 -0.12 -13.20
C HIS A 69 -7.70 0.42 -14.29
N ALA A 70 -8.87 -0.22 -14.43
CA ALA A 70 -9.93 0.19 -15.34
C ALA A 70 -11.25 0.40 -14.57
N PRO A 71 -12.21 1.18 -15.11
CA PRO A 71 -13.52 1.33 -14.50
C PRO A 71 -14.14 -0.04 -14.19
N ARG A 72 -14.54 -0.27 -12.94
CA ARG A 72 -15.14 -1.52 -12.43
C ARG A 72 -14.22 -2.76 -12.49
N ARG A 73 -12.96 -2.62 -12.89
CA ARG A 73 -11.96 -3.69 -12.92
C ARG A 73 -10.65 -3.17 -12.32
N ARG A 74 -10.53 -3.35 -11.01
CA ARG A 74 -9.38 -2.93 -10.21
C ARG A 74 -8.79 -4.15 -9.53
N LEU A 75 -7.66 -4.61 -10.06
CA LEU A 75 -6.99 -5.83 -9.65
C LEU A 75 -5.50 -5.55 -9.44
N LEU A 76 -4.98 -6.00 -8.31
CA LEU A 76 -3.54 -6.10 -8.06
C LEU A 76 -3.22 -7.57 -7.83
N ARG A 77 -2.23 -8.11 -8.55
CA ARG A 77 -1.66 -9.43 -8.27
C ARG A 77 -0.17 -9.34 -8.10
N ILE A 78 0.35 -10.07 -7.12
CA ILE A 78 1.78 -10.25 -6.90
C ILE A 78 2.03 -11.74 -6.90
N GLN A 79 2.37 -12.25 -8.09
CA GLN A 79 2.49 -13.69 -8.36
C GLN A 79 1.29 -14.47 -7.79
N ASP A 80 1.55 -15.53 -7.01
CA ASP A 80 0.62 -16.38 -6.29
C ASP A 80 0.39 -15.94 -4.84
N ARG A 81 1.06 -14.87 -4.38
CA ARG A 81 1.15 -14.50 -2.96
C ARG A 81 0.14 -13.45 -2.53
N VAL A 82 -0.19 -12.52 -3.42
CA VAL A 82 -1.13 -11.43 -3.12
C VAL A 82 -2.11 -11.28 -4.27
N SER A 83 -3.39 -11.16 -3.92
CA SER A 83 -4.46 -10.79 -4.85
C SER A 83 -5.40 -9.81 -4.17
N VAL A 84 -5.58 -8.63 -4.77
CA VAL A 84 -6.55 -7.63 -4.31
C VAL A 84 -7.51 -7.34 -5.44
N ARG A 85 -8.80 -7.54 -5.19
CA ARG A 85 -9.87 -7.18 -6.12
C ARG A 85 -10.78 -6.16 -5.47
N ILE A 86 -10.91 -5.00 -6.11
CA ILE A 86 -11.77 -3.93 -5.66
C ILE A 86 -13.04 -3.93 -6.49
N GLY A 87 -14.18 -4.12 -5.83
CA GLY A 87 -15.46 -4.26 -6.51
C GLY A 87 -16.20 -2.95 -6.66
N ARG A 88 -16.94 -2.61 -5.61
CA ARG A 88 -17.99 -1.59 -5.66
C ARG A 88 -17.62 -0.31 -4.92
N HIS A 89 -18.27 0.77 -5.33
CA HIS A 89 -18.33 2.01 -4.57
C HIS A 89 -19.02 1.75 -3.22
N HIS A 90 -18.55 2.40 -2.15
CA HIS A 90 -19.26 2.43 -0.88
C HIS A 90 -20.45 3.40 -1.01
N SER A 91 -21.68 2.92 -0.89
CA SER A 91 -22.90 3.73 -1.08
C SER A 91 -23.63 4.07 0.23
N GLY A 92 -23.02 3.76 1.38
CA GLY A 92 -23.60 4.07 2.68
C GLY A 92 -23.41 5.54 3.06
N PRO A 93 -24.16 6.04 4.06
CA PRO A 93 -23.94 7.37 4.62
C PRO A 93 -22.69 7.45 5.50
N GLU A 94 -22.04 6.32 5.77
CA GLU A 94 -20.86 6.21 6.61
C GLU A 94 -19.59 6.44 5.79
N THR A 95 -18.60 7.09 6.40
CA THR A 95 -17.26 7.21 5.82
C THR A 95 -16.51 5.90 6.02
N VAL A 96 -16.20 5.20 4.93
CA VAL A 96 -15.41 3.97 4.98
C VAL A 96 -14.04 4.25 4.43
N SER A 97 -13.07 4.44 5.32
CA SER A 97 -11.71 4.83 4.95
C SER A 97 -10.66 3.88 5.51
N CYS A 98 -9.65 3.61 4.69
CA CYS A 98 -8.48 2.83 5.07
C CYS A 98 -7.48 3.73 5.80
N VAL A 99 -6.76 3.23 6.82
CA VAL A 99 -5.70 4.00 7.50
C VAL A 99 -4.53 4.38 6.59
N ILE A 100 -4.47 3.81 5.38
CA ILE A 100 -3.43 4.08 4.40
C ILE A 100 -3.56 5.54 3.89
N PRO A 101 -2.45 6.31 3.82
CA PRO A 101 -2.40 7.72 3.40
C PRO A 101 -3.02 8.02 2.04
N GLY A 102 -3.38 9.29 1.81
CA GLY A 102 -3.89 9.80 0.53
C GLY A 102 -5.27 10.47 0.58
N HIS A 103 -5.88 10.58 1.77
CA HIS A 103 -7.23 11.16 1.97
C HIS A 103 -7.30 12.67 1.82
N GLU A 104 -6.16 13.34 1.74
CA GLU A 104 -6.06 14.76 1.42
C GLU A 104 -6.43 15.05 -0.04
N GLN A 105 -6.40 14.04 -0.92
CA GLN A 105 -6.86 14.15 -2.29
C GLN A 105 -8.29 13.66 -2.42
N ALA A 106 -9.10 14.34 -3.23
CA ALA A 106 -10.46 13.88 -3.53
C ALA A 106 -10.42 12.54 -4.29
N GLY A 107 -11.36 11.66 -4.00
CA GLY A 107 -11.35 10.29 -4.50
C GLY A 107 -12.65 9.54 -4.21
N GLU A 108 -12.64 8.25 -4.55
CA GLU A 108 -13.77 7.34 -4.40
C GLU A 108 -13.54 6.39 -3.22
N GLU A 109 -14.54 6.28 -2.33
CA GLU A 109 -14.61 5.24 -1.33
C GLU A 109 -15.06 3.92 -1.96
N LEU A 110 -14.29 2.87 -1.74
CA LEU A 110 -14.45 1.58 -2.36
C LEU A 110 -14.52 0.46 -1.32
N VAL A 111 -15.11 -0.65 -1.71
CA VAL A 111 -15.13 -1.87 -0.91
C VAL A 111 -14.38 -2.96 -1.66
N ALA A 112 -13.36 -3.53 -1.01
CA ALA A 112 -12.64 -4.67 -1.54
C ALA A 112 -13.54 -5.90 -1.56
N GLU A 113 -13.64 -6.56 -2.70
CA GLU A 113 -14.30 -7.86 -2.79
C GLU A 113 -13.44 -8.96 -2.18
N GLN A 114 -12.12 -8.82 -2.31
CA GLN A 114 -11.15 -9.70 -1.69
C GLN A 114 -9.81 -9.00 -1.52
N VAL A 115 -9.17 -9.23 -0.38
CA VAL A 115 -7.75 -9.02 -0.12
C VAL A 115 -7.21 -10.35 0.37
N PHE A 116 -6.49 -11.04 -0.50
CA PHE A 116 -5.83 -12.30 -0.21
C PHE A 116 -4.33 -12.08 -0.11
N VAL A 117 -3.73 -12.57 0.96
CA VAL A 117 -2.28 -12.63 1.18
C VAL A 117 -1.93 -14.01 1.72
N ASP A 118 -1.02 -14.68 1.04
CA ASP A 118 -0.35 -15.90 1.48
C ASP A 118 1.15 -15.79 1.20
N ASP A 119 1.87 -15.20 2.14
CA ASP A 119 3.33 -15.12 2.11
C ASP A 119 3.87 -15.33 3.53
N ASP A 120 5.08 -15.85 3.68
CA ASP A 120 5.59 -16.30 4.98
C ASP A 120 5.59 -15.17 6.02
N GLY A 121 4.95 -15.40 7.18
CA GLY A 121 4.72 -14.38 8.21
C GLY A 121 3.50 -13.45 7.99
N LEU A 122 2.84 -13.50 6.82
CA LEU A 122 1.61 -12.76 6.50
C LEU A 122 0.60 -13.65 5.75
N ARG A 123 -0.40 -14.15 6.47
CA ARG A 123 -1.51 -14.92 5.87
C ARG A 123 -2.85 -14.39 6.32
N PHE A 124 -3.66 -13.94 5.38
CA PHE A 124 -5.05 -13.51 5.60
C PHE A 124 -5.84 -13.48 4.29
N ASP A 125 -7.13 -13.78 4.38
CA ASP A 125 -8.11 -13.64 3.30
C ASP A 125 -9.32 -12.92 3.86
N VAL A 126 -9.51 -11.66 3.46
CA VAL A 126 -10.57 -10.80 3.98
C VAL A 126 -11.36 -10.19 2.84
N SER A 127 -12.64 -9.91 3.10
CA SER A 127 -13.55 -9.27 2.17
C SER A 127 -14.32 -8.16 2.89
N GLY A 128 -14.86 -7.21 2.13
CA GLY A 128 -15.62 -6.10 2.69
C GLY A 128 -14.76 -5.01 3.33
N THR A 129 -13.43 -5.06 3.18
CA THR A 129 -12.53 -4.04 3.73
C THR A 129 -12.59 -2.73 2.96
N ALA A 130 -12.39 -1.63 3.67
CA ALA A 130 -12.32 -0.29 3.10
C ALA A 130 -11.20 -0.18 2.04
N GLY A 131 -11.48 0.55 0.98
CA GLY A 131 -10.51 0.95 -0.03
C GLY A 131 -10.75 2.40 -0.44
N TYR A 132 -9.71 3.04 -0.97
CA TYR A 132 -9.78 4.41 -1.46
C TYR A 132 -9.03 4.49 -2.79
N ALA A 133 -9.59 5.21 -3.76
CA ALA A 133 -8.93 5.48 -5.03
C ALA A 133 -8.99 6.97 -5.33
N SER A 134 -7.82 7.56 -5.59
CA SER A 134 -7.70 8.96 -6.00
C SER A 134 -6.72 9.05 -7.17
N ALA A 135 -6.89 10.11 -7.97
CA ALA A 135 -5.93 10.49 -9.00
C ALA A 135 -4.90 11.46 -8.39
N PHE A 136 -3.63 11.27 -8.73
CA PHE A 136 -2.56 12.16 -8.32
C PHE A 136 -1.91 12.78 -9.55
N GLU A 137 -1.76 14.10 -9.54
CA GLU A 137 -0.94 14.78 -10.53
C GLU A 137 0.53 14.77 -10.07
N TYR A 138 1.38 14.11 -10.86
CA TYR A 138 2.82 14.14 -10.63
C TYR A 138 3.41 15.40 -11.25
N HIS A 139 3.72 16.38 -10.42
CA HIS A 139 4.51 17.55 -10.82
C HIS A 139 5.92 17.43 -10.27
N THR A 140 6.92 17.65 -11.13
CA THR A 140 8.28 17.88 -10.64
C THR A 140 8.33 19.29 -10.07
N PRO A 141 8.69 19.50 -8.79
CA PRO A 141 8.88 20.84 -8.28
C PRO A 141 9.96 21.54 -9.13
N PRO A 142 9.80 22.84 -9.45
CA PRO A 142 10.77 23.54 -10.27
C PRO A 142 12.15 23.43 -9.64
N THR A 143 13.15 23.00 -10.43
CA THR A 143 14.55 23.00 -10.02
C THR A 143 14.92 24.40 -9.56
N ARG A 144 15.24 24.57 -8.27
CA ARG A 144 15.88 25.80 -7.80
C ARG A 144 17.24 25.87 -8.48
N SER A 145 17.38 26.79 -9.44
CA SER A 145 18.68 27.22 -9.93
C SER A 145 19.53 27.70 -8.75
N PRO A 146 20.86 27.47 -8.79
CA PRO A 146 21.78 27.85 -7.72
C PRO A 146 21.77 29.35 -7.41
#